data_AF-A0A2T2TJM7-F1
#
_entry.id   AF-A0A2T2TJM7-F1
#
_cell.length_a   1.000
_cell.length_b   1.000
_cell.length_c   1.000
_cell.angle_alpha   90.00
_cell.angle_beta   90.00
_cell.angle_gamma   90.00
#
_symmetry.space_group_name_H-M   'P 1'
#
loop_
_entity.id
_entity.type
_entity.pdbx_description
1 polymer ?
#
loop_
_entity_poly.entity_id
_entity_poly.type
_entity_poly.pdbx_seq_one_letter_code
_entity_poly.pdbx_strand_id
1 'polypeptide(L)'
;MISMPQSASFMVDTFSSDVEVEGLRAGATLDAFSSSVALRDVEGTVDIETFSGVVESDGHRGSVQLETFSGDVQLRNAALMDDSHFETFLGDVELFLSLDASFEVVGEEDLFGGLASEFALRAEEGRRIAGNGGPRIEVETFSGDLRLRKQ
;
A
#
# COMPACT_ATOMS: atom_id res chain seq x y z
N MET A 1 -13.35 -20.76 -2.68
CA MET A 1 -11.93 -21.16 -2.86
C MET A 1 -11.69 -21.41 -4.34
N ILE A 2 -10.86 -20.59 -4.95
CA ILE A 2 -10.41 -20.70 -6.34
C ILE A 2 -8.90 -20.95 -6.28
N SER A 3 -8.39 -21.89 -7.06
CA SER A 3 -6.95 -22.19 -7.13
C SER A 3 -6.45 -21.89 -8.54
N MET A 4 -5.35 -21.15 -8.63
CA MET A 4 -4.78 -20.68 -9.88
C MET A 4 -3.25 -20.83 -9.84
N PRO A 5 -2.57 -20.90 -10.99
CA PRO A 5 -1.11 -20.84 -11.04
C PRO A 5 -0.61 -19.51 -10.46
N GLN A 6 0.49 -19.54 -9.69
CA GLN A 6 1.11 -18.35 -9.11
C GLN A 6 1.51 -17.27 -10.15
N SER A 7 1.76 -17.67 -11.40
CA SER A 7 2.12 -16.75 -12.49
C SER A 7 0.91 -16.26 -13.30
N ALA A 8 -0.31 -16.62 -12.91
CA ALA A 8 -1.52 -16.15 -13.57
C ALA A 8 -1.91 -14.78 -13.00
N SER A 9 -2.43 -13.91 -13.88
CA SER A 9 -3.06 -12.66 -13.46
C SER A 9 -4.39 -12.96 -12.76
N PHE A 10 -4.62 -12.33 -11.61
CA PHE A 10 -5.88 -12.41 -10.87
C PHE A 10 -6.63 -11.08 -11.00
N MET A 11 -7.91 -11.15 -11.37
CA MET A 11 -8.83 -10.02 -11.45
C MET A 11 -10.14 -10.40 -10.77
N VAL A 12 -10.65 -9.55 -9.89
CA VAL A 12 -11.90 -9.81 -9.18
C VAL A 12 -12.71 -8.53 -9.03
N ASP A 13 -14.01 -8.64 -9.31
CA ASP A 13 -15.02 -7.62 -9.01
C ASP A 13 -15.89 -8.11 -7.84
N THR A 14 -15.96 -7.34 -6.76
CA THR A 14 -16.75 -7.68 -5.57
C THR A 14 -17.50 -6.46 -5.03
N PHE A 15 -18.66 -6.70 -4.42
CA PHE A 15 -19.44 -5.64 -3.78
C PHE A 15 -19.30 -5.67 -2.26
N SER A 16 -19.67 -6.77 -1.62
CA SER A 16 -19.53 -6.92 -0.17
C SER A 16 -19.15 -8.36 0.15
N SER A 17 -17.84 -8.62 0.14
CA SER A 17 -17.28 -9.93 0.43
C SER A 17 -15.84 -9.78 0.94
N ASP A 18 -15.37 -10.74 1.71
CA ASP A 18 -13.96 -10.80 2.07
C ASP A 18 -13.19 -11.49 0.94
N VAL A 19 -12.11 -10.85 0.49
CA VAL A 19 -11.22 -11.37 -0.56
C VAL A 19 -9.89 -11.70 0.07
N GLU A 20 -9.48 -12.97 -0.01
CA GLU A 20 -8.16 -13.43 0.42
C GLU A 20 -7.39 -13.97 -0.79
N VAL A 21 -6.20 -13.43 -1.01
CA VAL A 21 -5.30 -13.81 -2.10
C VAL A 21 -3.95 -14.20 -1.51
N GLU A 22 -3.44 -15.36 -1.89
CA GLU A 22 -2.18 -15.89 -1.37
C GLU A 22 -1.27 -16.42 -2.47
N GLY A 23 0.02 -16.08 -2.41
CA GLY A 23 1.09 -16.72 -3.20
C GLY A 23 1.08 -16.39 -4.70
N LEU A 24 0.53 -15.23 -5.09
CA LEU A 24 0.61 -14.76 -6.48
C LEU A 24 1.95 -14.08 -6.74
N ARG A 25 2.48 -14.26 -7.96
CA ARG A 25 3.74 -13.64 -8.40
C ARG A 25 3.60 -12.69 -9.57
N ALA A 26 2.43 -12.69 -10.21
CA ALA A 26 2.14 -11.85 -11.37
C ALA A 26 1.41 -10.56 -10.99
N GLY A 27 1.28 -10.25 -9.70
CA GLY A 27 0.41 -9.19 -9.20
C GLY A 27 -1.07 -9.60 -9.12
N ALA A 28 -1.90 -8.61 -8.82
CA ALA A 28 -3.36 -8.77 -8.72
C ALA A 28 -4.06 -7.44 -9.03
N THR A 29 -5.25 -7.51 -9.63
CA THR A 29 -6.15 -6.36 -9.83
C THR A 29 -7.45 -6.66 -9.09
N LEU A 30 -7.90 -5.76 -8.22
CA LEU A 30 -9.10 -5.94 -7.41
C LEU A 30 -9.99 -4.70 -7.46
N ASP A 31 -11.21 -4.90 -7.92
CA ASP A 31 -12.27 -3.89 -7.91
C ASP A 31 -13.28 -4.27 -6.83
N ALA A 32 -13.34 -3.48 -5.77
CA ALA A 32 -14.16 -3.72 -4.60
C ALA A 32 -15.04 -2.51 -4.25
N PHE A 33 -16.04 -2.71 -3.39
CA PHE A 33 -16.89 -1.61 -2.94
C PHE A 33 -16.99 -1.50 -1.41
N SER A 34 -17.36 -2.57 -0.74
CA SER A 34 -17.54 -2.63 0.71
C SER A 34 -17.00 -3.96 1.23
N SER A 35 -15.69 -4.15 1.09
CA SER A 35 -15.01 -5.45 1.21
C SER A 35 -13.73 -5.36 2.02
N SER A 36 -13.38 -6.44 2.71
CA SER A 36 -12.06 -6.60 3.34
C SER A 36 -11.15 -7.33 2.36
N VAL A 37 -9.99 -6.78 2.06
CA VAL A 37 -9.00 -7.39 1.16
C VAL A 37 -7.78 -7.78 1.98
N ALA A 38 -7.43 -9.07 1.94
CA ALA A 38 -6.23 -9.61 2.56
C ALA A 38 -5.33 -10.24 1.48
N LEU A 39 -4.12 -9.70 1.32
CA LEU A 39 -3.10 -10.21 0.42
C LEU A 39 -1.96 -10.83 1.22
N ARG A 40 -1.52 -12.03 0.85
CA ARG A 40 -0.40 -12.75 1.49
C ARG A 40 0.62 -13.21 0.47
N ASP A 41 1.88 -12.91 0.71
CA ASP A 41 3.02 -13.34 -0.13
C ASP A 41 2.79 -13.04 -1.62
N VAL A 42 2.32 -11.83 -1.93
CA VAL A 42 2.09 -11.37 -3.31
C VAL A 42 3.33 -10.67 -3.84
N GLU A 43 3.78 -11.08 -5.03
CA GLU A 43 4.84 -10.42 -5.79
C GLU A 43 4.27 -9.73 -7.04
N GLY A 44 4.89 -8.63 -7.45
CA GLY A 44 4.50 -7.85 -8.62
C GLY A 44 3.67 -6.61 -8.26
N THR A 45 2.98 -6.07 -9.26
CA THR A 45 2.11 -4.89 -9.08
C THR A 45 0.75 -5.33 -8.58
N VAL A 46 0.31 -4.76 -7.46
CA VAL A 46 -1.05 -4.89 -6.95
C VAL A 46 -1.80 -3.60 -7.23
N ASP A 47 -2.98 -3.73 -7.83
CA ASP A 47 -3.88 -2.64 -8.17
C ASP A 47 -5.21 -2.88 -7.48
N ILE A 48 -5.63 -1.95 -6.61
CA ILE A 48 -6.83 -2.09 -5.79
C ILE A 48 -7.64 -0.79 -5.83
N GLU A 49 -8.85 -0.87 -6.35
CA GLU A 49 -9.85 0.18 -6.22
C GLU A 49 -10.93 -0.30 -5.24
N THR A 50 -11.22 0.47 -4.19
CA THR A 50 -12.33 0.15 -3.28
C THR A 50 -13.05 1.37 -2.73
N PHE A 51 -14.37 1.34 -2.60
CA PHE A 51 -15.08 2.47 -2.00
C PHE A 51 -14.91 2.52 -0.46
N SER A 52 -15.00 1.37 0.19
CA SER A 52 -14.91 1.25 1.64
C SER A 52 -14.43 -0.12 2.10
N GLY A 53 -13.69 -0.15 3.21
CA GLY A 53 -13.21 -1.41 3.80
C GLY A 53 -11.82 -1.29 4.38
N VAL A 54 -11.16 -2.44 4.54
CA VAL A 54 -9.78 -2.52 5.01
C VAL A 54 -8.97 -3.28 3.98
N VAL A 55 -7.79 -2.77 3.66
CA VAL A 55 -6.82 -3.46 2.82
C VAL A 55 -5.61 -3.82 3.67
N GLU A 56 -5.42 -5.12 3.88
CA GLU A 56 -4.26 -5.67 4.56
C GLU A 56 -3.40 -6.43 3.56
N SER A 57 -2.09 -6.22 3.62
CA SER A 57 -1.13 -6.98 2.84
C SER A 57 0.02 -7.42 3.71
N ASP A 58 0.39 -8.70 3.65
CA ASP A 58 1.52 -9.28 4.39
C ASP A 58 2.50 -9.93 3.41
N GLY A 59 3.76 -9.49 3.44
CA GLY A 59 4.83 -10.05 2.62
C GLY A 59 4.82 -9.57 1.16
N HIS A 60 4.21 -8.43 0.87
CA HIS A 60 4.16 -7.89 -0.49
C HIS A 60 5.54 -7.50 -1.02
N ARG A 61 5.83 -7.83 -2.27
CA ARG A 61 7.10 -7.51 -2.95
C ARG A 61 6.83 -6.93 -4.34
N GLY A 62 7.06 -5.64 -4.54
CA GLY A 62 6.78 -4.97 -5.82
C GLY A 62 6.22 -3.57 -5.62
N SER A 63 5.21 -3.20 -6.38
CA SER A 63 4.47 -1.94 -6.25
C SER A 63 3.02 -2.15 -5.84
N VAL A 64 2.41 -1.09 -5.32
CA VAL A 64 1.00 -1.07 -4.91
C VAL A 64 0.40 0.23 -5.42
N GLN A 65 -0.67 0.10 -6.20
CA GLN A 65 -1.58 1.16 -6.57
C GLN A 65 -2.88 0.90 -5.82
N LEU A 66 -3.25 1.82 -4.93
CA LEU A 66 -4.45 1.67 -4.13
C LEU A 66 -5.22 2.99 -4.09
N GLU A 67 -6.48 2.92 -4.47
CA GLU A 67 -7.42 4.04 -4.40
C GLU A 67 -8.62 3.65 -3.53
N THR A 68 -8.94 4.47 -2.53
CA THR A 68 -10.15 4.28 -1.74
C THR A 68 -10.83 5.56 -1.29
N PHE A 69 -12.16 5.50 -1.06
CA PHE A 69 -12.87 6.62 -0.48
C PHE A 69 -12.83 6.60 1.05
N SER A 70 -13.09 5.45 1.68
CA SER A 70 -13.11 5.34 3.14
C SER A 70 -12.58 3.99 3.60
N GLY A 71 -11.29 3.92 3.91
CA GLY A 71 -10.67 2.68 4.35
C GLY A 71 -9.27 2.84 4.90
N ASP A 72 -8.92 1.93 5.79
CA ASP A 72 -7.58 1.83 6.35
C ASP A 72 -6.73 0.87 5.51
N VAL A 73 -5.49 1.28 5.27
CA VAL A 73 -4.51 0.51 4.49
C VAL A 73 -3.37 0.11 5.40
N GLN A 74 -3.06 -1.19 5.44
CA GLN A 74 -1.95 -1.69 6.21
C GLN A 74 -1.09 -2.67 5.41
N LEU A 75 0.18 -2.34 5.26
CA LEU A 75 1.17 -3.22 4.65
C LEU A 75 2.19 -3.69 5.68
N ARG A 76 2.27 -5.00 5.88
CA ARG A 76 3.20 -5.70 6.76
C ARG A 76 4.22 -6.47 5.94
N ASN A 77 5.45 -6.60 6.44
CA ASN A 77 6.51 -7.34 5.76
C ASN A 77 6.75 -6.89 4.31
N ALA A 78 6.48 -5.62 4.01
CA ALA A 78 6.46 -5.13 2.65
C ALA A 78 7.86 -4.72 2.17
N ALA A 79 8.16 -5.09 0.94
CA ALA A 79 9.31 -4.64 0.17
C ALA A 79 8.79 -3.90 -1.07
N LEU A 80 8.63 -2.59 -0.96
CA LEU A 80 8.26 -1.74 -2.08
C LEU A 80 9.50 -1.54 -2.97
N MET A 81 9.51 -2.21 -4.13
CA MET A 81 10.67 -2.28 -5.03
C MET A 81 10.57 -1.29 -6.20
N ASP A 82 9.35 -0.83 -6.47
CA ASP A 82 8.99 0.13 -7.52
C ASP A 82 8.04 1.17 -6.93
N ASP A 83 7.70 2.21 -7.71
CA ASP A 83 6.84 3.30 -7.26
C ASP A 83 5.45 2.78 -6.84
N SER A 84 4.97 3.28 -5.71
CA SER A 84 3.69 2.96 -5.09
C SER A 84 2.87 4.22 -4.90
N HIS A 85 1.56 4.11 -5.10
CA HIS A 85 0.59 5.17 -4.93
C HIS A 85 -0.54 4.73 -4.01
N PHE A 86 -0.87 5.57 -3.03
CA PHE A 86 -1.95 5.36 -2.08
C PHE A 86 -2.83 6.60 -2.02
N GLU A 87 -4.04 6.51 -2.54
CA GLU A 87 -5.05 7.56 -2.44
C GLU A 87 -6.17 7.10 -1.50
N THR A 88 -6.46 7.89 -0.46
CA THR A 88 -7.61 7.65 0.43
C THR A 88 -8.30 8.94 0.83
N PHE A 89 -9.61 9.06 0.68
CA PHE A 89 -10.29 10.28 1.16
C PHE A 89 -10.40 10.29 2.70
N LEU A 90 -10.73 9.16 3.32
CA LEU A 90 -10.81 8.99 4.78
C LEU A 90 -10.13 7.67 5.19
N GLY A 91 -9.13 7.76 6.08
CA GLY A 91 -8.51 6.57 6.67
C GLY A 91 -7.00 6.69 6.78
N ASP A 92 -6.42 5.80 7.59
CA ASP A 92 -4.99 5.80 7.87
C ASP A 92 -4.25 4.87 6.90
N VAL A 93 -3.02 5.27 6.54
CA VAL A 93 -2.09 4.42 5.78
C VAL A 93 -0.93 4.04 6.69
N GLU A 94 -0.76 2.75 6.95
CA GLU A 94 0.31 2.25 7.81
C GLU A 94 1.20 1.24 7.09
N LEU A 95 2.47 1.61 6.91
CA LEU A 95 3.47 0.82 6.19
C LEU A 95 4.54 0.32 7.16
N PHE A 96 4.67 -0.99 7.30
CA PHE A 96 5.77 -1.66 8.00
C PHE A 96 6.79 -2.12 6.97
N LEU A 97 7.90 -1.39 6.89
CA LEU A 97 8.95 -1.58 5.91
C LEU A 97 10.20 -2.15 6.57
N SER A 98 11.07 -2.77 5.77
CA SER A 98 12.35 -3.32 6.23
C SER A 98 13.20 -2.23 6.92
N LEU A 99 13.97 -2.61 7.95
CA LEU A 99 14.83 -1.71 8.74
C LEU A 99 15.79 -0.86 7.89
N ASP A 100 16.25 -1.42 6.78
CA ASP A 100 17.20 -0.85 5.82
C ASP A 100 16.53 -0.30 4.56
N ALA A 101 15.20 -0.21 4.53
CA ALA A 101 14.44 0.34 3.42
C ALA A 101 14.90 1.78 3.10
N SER A 102 15.10 2.05 1.81
CA SER A 102 15.35 3.38 1.26
C SER A 102 14.27 3.71 0.26
N PHE A 103 13.65 4.87 0.40
CA PHE A 103 12.46 5.28 -0.35
C PHE A 103 12.28 6.80 -0.28
N GLU A 104 11.39 7.33 -1.13
CA GLU A 104 11.02 8.73 -1.15
C GLU A 104 9.52 8.88 -0.95
N VAL A 105 9.09 9.54 0.12
CA VAL A 105 7.68 9.85 0.35
C VAL A 105 7.34 11.18 -0.31
N VAL A 106 6.28 11.18 -1.09
CA VAL A 106 5.72 12.39 -1.71
C VAL A 106 4.24 12.47 -1.39
N GLY A 107 3.77 13.68 -1.13
CA GLY A 107 2.37 13.96 -0.81
C GLY A 107 2.18 15.44 -0.55
N GLU A 108 0.96 15.82 -0.18
CA GLU A 108 0.62 17.21 0.12
C GLU A 108 1.29 17.71 1.41
N GLU A 109 1.37 19.04 1.57
CA GLU A 109 2.00 19.63 2.77
C GLU A 109 1.32 19.18 4.07
N ASP A 110 -0.01 19.05 4.07
CA ASP A 110 -0.81 18.67 5.23
C ASP A 110 -0.52 17.22 5.68
N LEU A 111 -0.27 16.31 4.72
CA LEU A 111 0.15 14.93 5.00
C LEU A 111 1.40 14.89 5.89
N PHE A 112 2.38 15.75 5.59
CA PHE A 112 3.63 15.77 6.35
C PHE A 112 3.48 16.31 7.77
N GLY A 113 2.39 17.02 8.07
CA GLY A 113 2.03 17.40 9.43
C GLY A 113 1.56 16.23 10.29
N GLY A 114 0.87 15.25 9.68
CA GLY A 114 0.39 14.02 10.32
C GLY A 114 1.32 12.81 10.19
N LEU A 115 2.38 12.92 9.40
CA LEU A 115 3.34 11.83 9.16
C LEU A 115 4.06 11.40 10.45
N ALA A 116 3.77 10.18 10.93
CA ALA A 116 4.55 9.52 11.96
C ALA A 116 5.54 8.53 11.32
N SER A 117 6.84 8.71 11.54
CA SER A 117 7.86 7.84 10.95
C SER A 117 8.91 7.39 11.94
N GLU A 118 9.24 6.11 11.93
CA GLU A 118 10.37 5.51 12.65
C GLU A 118 11.68 5.57 11.84
N PHE A 119 11.62 6.03 10.59
CA PHE A 119 12.77 6.25 9.72
C PHE A 119 13.33 7.66 9.90
N ALA A 120 14.64 7.79 9.73
CA ALA A 120 15.27 9.11 9.65
C ALA A 120 14.98 9.71 8.26
N LEU A 121 14.10 10.70 8.21
CA LEU A 121 13.66 11.34 6.97
C LEU A 121 14.36 12.67 6.75
N ARG A 122 14.92 12.87 5.55
CA ARG A 122 15.46 14.15 5.07
C ARG A 122 14.42 14.85 4.22
N ALA A 123 14.13 16.11 4.49
CA ALA A 123 13.25 16.92 3.64
C ALA A 123 14.05 17.53 2.48
N GLU A 124 13.60 17.32 1.25
CA GLU A 124 14.26 17.81 0.03
C GLU A 124 13.21 18.04 -1.06
N GLU A 125 13.14 19.25 -1.62
CA GLU A 125 12.23 19.61 -2.72
C GLU A 125 10.77 19.13 -2.55
N GLY A 126 10.21 19.26 -1.33
CA GLY A 126 8.83 18.84 -1.04
C GLY A 126 8.66 17.34 -0.78
N ARG A 127 9.74 16.56 -0.77
CA ARG A 127 9.74 15.12 -0.48
C ARG A 127 10.26 14.83 0.93
N ARG A 128 10.07 13.60 1.40
CA ARG A 128 10.73 13.04 2.59
C ARG A 128 11.50 11.78 2.21
N ILE A 129 12.82 11.85 2.30
CA ILE A 129 13.72 10.80 1.80
C ILE A 129 14.24 9.97 2.97
N ALA A 130 14.04 8.66 2.93
CA ALA A 130 14.63 7.68 3.84
C ALA A 130 15.88 7.05 3.22
N GLY A 131 16.94 6.89 4.02
CA GLY A 131 18.19 6.30 3.56
C GLY A 131 18.79 7.05 2.37
N ASN A 132 19.05 6.32 1.28
CA ASN A 132 19.59 6.87 0.03
C ASN A 132 18.51 7.32 -0.98
N GLY A 133 17.22 7.27 -0.60
CA GLY A 133 16.11 7.39 -1.55
C GLY A 133 15.87 6.10 -2.32
N GLY A 134 15.12 6.17 -3.42
CA GLY A 134 14.74 4.99 -4.19
C GLY A 134 13.28 5.05 -4.67
N PRO A 135 12.52 3.95 -4.58
CA PRO A 135 11.12 3.93 -4.98
C PRO A 135 10.31 5.03 -4.31
N ARG A 136 9.43 5.65 -5.10
CA ARG A 136 8.52 6.69 -4.62
C ARG A 136 7.31 6.05 -3.95
N ILE A 137 6.98 6.54 -2.76
CA ILE A 137 5.74 6.25 -2.06
C ILE A 137 4.93 7.54 -2.10
N GLU A 138 4.00 7.61 -3.04
CA GLU A 138 3.06 8.72 -3.13
C GLU A 138 1.83 8.44 -2.28
N VAL A 139 1.48 9.39 -1.43
CA VAL A 139 0.31 9.27 -0.56
C VAL A 139 -0.51 10.54 -0.67
N GLU A 140 -1.78 10.36 -1.01
CA GLU A 140 -2.78 11.41 -1.08
C GLU A 140 -3.90 11.05 -0.09
N THR A 141 -4.11 11.89 0.93
CA THR A 141 -5.26 11.74 1.81
C THR A 141 -5.87 13.06 2.22
N PHE A 142 -7.19 13.10 2.27
CA PHE A 142 -7.91 14.28 2.75
C PHE A 142 -8.02 14.29 4.29
N SER A 143 -8.20 13.13 4.91
CA SER A 143 -8.26 13.01 6.38
C SER A 143 -7.78 11.64 6.84
N GLY A 144 -6.58 11.62 7.41
CA GLY A 144 -5.94 10.42 7.94
C GLY A 144 -4.47 10.67 8.22
N ASP A 145 -3.84 9.75 8.94
CA ASP A 145 -2.41 9.79 9.22
C ASP A 145 -1.65 8.79 8.33
N LEU A 146 -0.47 9.20 7.88
CA LEU A 146 0.52 8.27 7.31
C LEU A 146 1.47 7.82 8.42
N ARG A 147 1.62 6.51 8.59
CA ARG A 147 2.55 5.91 9.55
C ARG A 147 3.55 5.00 8.86
N LEU A 148 4.83 5.28 9.06
CA LEU A 148 5.94 4.50 8.53
C LEU A 148 6.70 3.85 9.68
N ARG A 149 6.64 2.53 9.78
CA ARG A 149 7.24 1.75 10.86
C ARG A 149 8.29 0.79 10.33
N LYS A 150 9.24 0.48 11.21
CA LYS A 150 10.23 -0.56 10.97
C LYS A 150 9.69 -1.91 11.43
N GLN A 151 10.24 -2.98 10.87
CA GLN A 151 9.97 -4.36 11.30
C GLN A 151 11.26 -5.15 11.50
#